data_AF-A0A817M1W2-F1
#
_entry.id   AF-A0A817M1W2-F1
#
_cell.length_a   1.000
_cell.length_b   1.000
_cell.length_c   1.000
_cell.angle_alpha   90.00
_cell.angle_beta   90.00
_cell.angle_gamma   90.00
#
_symmetry.space_group_name_H-M   'P 1'
#
loop_
_entity.id
_entity.type
_entity.pdbx_description
1 polymer ?
#
loop_
_entity_poly.entity_id
_entity_poly.type
_entity_poly.pdbx_seq_one_letter_code
_entity_poly.pdbx_strand_id
1 'polypeptide(L)' 'MLTIFCISVLVASFIEAKTPRTDVTVSSISAGVSMTSQLQIAFSSEISDCGIVAGPSYYCAQGNTMSVLGACA' A
#
# COMPACT_ATOMS: atom_id res chain seq x y z
N MET A 1 20.74 11.22 14.27
CA MET A 1 19.69 10.36 14.85
C MET A 1 18.64 9.93 13.83
N LEU A 2 18.05 10.85 13.04
CA LEU A 2 17.11 10.50 11.96
C LEU A 2 17.73 9.63 10.84
N THR A 3 18.99 9.90 10.47
CA THR A 3 19.71 9.18 9.41
C THR A 3 20.01 7.72 9.74
N ILE A 4 20.40 7.42 10.99
CA ILE A 4 20.66 6.05 11.45
C ILE A 4 19.37 5.22 11.46
N PHE A 5 18.24 5.84 11.86
CA PHE A 5 16.92 5.21 11.84
C PHE A 5 16.47 4.84 10.43
N CYS A 6 16.68 5.72 9.44
CA CYS A 6 16.36 5.40 8.04
C CYS A 6 17.19 4.22 7.50
N ILE A 7 18.49 4.14 7.86
CA ILE A 7 19.38 3.09 7.38
C ILE A 7 19.00 1.73 7.99
N SER A 8 18.68 1.67 9.27
CA SER A 8 18.25 0.42 9.91
C SER A 8 16.90 -0.09 9.37
N VAL A 9 15.96 0.80 9.06
CA VAL A 9 14.70 0.44 8.39
C VAL A 9 14.94 -0.07 6.96
N LEU A 10 15.87 0.55 6.22
CA LEU A 10 16.23 0.10 4.88
C LEU A 10 16.79 -1.33 4.89
N VAL A 11 17.70 -1.65 5.81
CA VAL A 11 18.33 -2.99 5.91
C VAL A 11 17.31 -4.07 6.29
N ALA A 12 16.35 -3.78 7.17
CA ALA A 12 15.31 -4.73 7.56
C ALA A 12 14.33 -5.07 6.42
N SER A 13 14.22 -4.21 5.40
CA SER A 13 13.28 -4.38 4.28
C SER A 13 13.73 -5.43 3.25
N PHE A 14 15.00 -5.88 3.29
CA PHE A 14 15.60 -6.82 2.33
C PHE A 14 15.50 -8.30 2.73
N ILE A 15 14.66 -8.66 3.71
CA ILE A 15 14.46 -10.06 4.06
C ILE A 15 13.56 -10.72 3.01
N GLU A 16 14.18 -11.36 2.02
CA GLU A 16 13.52 -12.14 0.99
C GLU A 16 12.88 -13.39 1.61
N ALA A 17 11.58 -13.33 1.94
CA ALA A 17 10.83 -14.48 2.41
C ALA A 17 10.42 -15.38 1.24
N LYS A 18 11.23 -16.40 0.91
CA LYS A 18 10.87 -17.45 -0.05
C LYS A 18 9.79 -18.37 0.53
N THR A 19 8.53 -18.06 0.29
CA THR A 19 7.44 -19.06 0.42
C THR A 19 6.46 -18.84 -0.73
N PRO A 20 6.16 -19.86 -1.56
CA PRO A 20 5.07 -19.76 -2.51
C PRO A 20 3.77 -19.67 -1.69
N ARG A 21 3.25 -18.46 -1.57
CA ARG A 21 2.01 -18.18 -0.84
C ARG A 21 0.93 -17.93 -1.86
N THR A 22 -0.10 -18.77 -1.86
CA THR A 22 -1.34 -18.52 -2.59
C THR A 22 -2.21 -17.48 -1.88
N ASP A 23 -1.98 -17.30 -0.58
CA ASP A 23 -2.84 -16.51 0.30
C ASP A 23 -2.13 -15.23 0.75
N VAL A 24 -1.59 -14.47 -0.21
CA VAL A 24 -1.00 -13.17 0.09
C VAL A 24 -2.13 -12.15 0.23
N THR A 25 -2.20 -11.46 1.36
CA THR A 25 -3.15 -10.36 1.60
C THR A 25 -2.39 -9.08 1.89
N VAL A 26 -2.93 -7.94 1.49
CA VAL A 26 -2.32 -6.62 1.70
C VAL A 26 -3.23 -5.70 2.48
N SER A 27 -2.70 -4.94 3.44
CA SER A 27 -3.49 -3.94 4.17
C SER A 27 -2.71 -2.66 4.42
N SER A 28 -3.43 -1.56 4.61
CA SER A 28 -2.82 -0.25 4.86
C SER A 28 -3.78 0.77 5.45
N ILE A 29 -3.22 1.89 5.90
CA ILE A 29 -3.94 3.07 6.40
C ILE A 29 -3.59 4.31 5.57
N SER A 30 -4.49 5.32 5.54
CA SER A 30 -4.24 6.63 4.93
C SER A 30 -3.78 6.53 3.47
N ALA A 31 -2.70 7.22 3.08
CA ALA A 31 -2.15 7.17 1.72
C ALA A 31 -1.79 5.74 1.26
N GLY A 32 -1.49 4.83 2.19
CA GLY A 32 -1.24 3.43 1.88
C GLY A 32 -2.48 2.68 1.38
N VAL A 33 -3.69 3.16 1.64
CA VAL A 33 -4.93 2.57 1.11
C VAL A 33 -4.99 2.70 -0.40
N SER A 34 -4.62 3.85 -0.94
CA SER A 34 -4.55 4.03 -2.39
C SER A 34 -3.52 3.08 -3.00
N MET A 35 -2.40 2.84 -2.33
CA MET A 35 -1.39 1.86 -2.78
C MET A 35 -1.91 0.43 -2.69
N THR A 36 -2.54 0.07 -1.59
CA THR A 36 -3.13 -1.26 -1.32
C THR A 36 -4.19 -1.61 -2.36
N SER A 37 -5.10 -0.69 -2.66
CA SER A 37 -6.13 -0.90 -3.68
C SER A 37 -5.54 -1.00 -5.09
N GLN A 38 -4.55 -0.16 -5.42
CA GLN A 38 -3.82 -0.29 -6.69
C GLN A 38 -3.12 -1.64 -6.80
N LEU A 39 -2.48 -2.10 -5.72
CA LEU A 39 -1.76 -3.37 -5.69
C LEU A 39 -2.73 -4.56 -5.83
N GLN A 40 -3.85 -4.56 -5.09
CA GLN A 40 -4.88 -5.59 -5.17
C GLN A 40 -5.46 -5.68 -6.59
N ILE A 41 -5.74 -4.56 -7.24
CA ILE A 41 -6.34 -4.55 -8.58
C ILE A 41 -5.32 -4.97 -9.65
N ALA A 42 -4.09 -4.45 -9.58
CA ALA A 42 -3.07 -4.73 -10.58
C ALA A 42 -2.49 -6.14 -10.47
N PHE A 43 -2.42 -6.70 -9.26
CA PHE A 43 -1.82 -8.00 -8.96
C PHE A 43 -2.84 -8.96 -8.34
N SER A 44 -4.10 -8.89 -8.76
CA SER A 44 -5.18 -9.72 -8.19
C SER A 44 -4.96 -11.24 -8.34
N SER A 45 -4.08 -11.66 -9.26
CA SER A 45 -3.67 -13.06 -9.40
C SER A 45 -2.65 -13.51 -8.35
N GLU A 46 -1.95 -12.56 -7.73
CA GLU A 46 -0.92 -12.81 -6.71
C GLU A 46 -1.43 -12.46 -5.31
N ILE A 47 -2.35 -11.48 -5.20
CA ILE A 47 -2.93 -11.02 -3.94
C ILE A 47 -4.38 -11.48 -3.83
N SER A 48 -4.63 -12.34 -2.84
CA SER A 48 -5.93 -12.93 -2.57
C SER A 48 -6.96 -11.92 -2.06
N ASP A 49 -6.56 -10.99 -1.19
CA ASP A 49 -7.49 -10.01 -0.60
C ASP A 49 -6.77 -8.77 -0.04
N CYS A 50 -7.51 -7.68 0.18
CA CYS A 50 -6.99 -6.45 0.75
C CYS A 50 -7.85 -5.86 1.90
N GLY A 51 -7.16 -5.35 2.92
CA GLY A 51 -7.74 -4.66 4.07
C GLY A 51 -7.49 -3.16 4.02
N ILE A 52 -8.56 -2.37 4.00
CA ILE A 52 -8.49 -0.91 3.85
C ILE A 52 -9.04 -0.22 5.11
N VAL A 53 -8.28 0.70 5.70
CA VAL A 53 -8.72 1.50 6.85
C VAL A 53 -8.38 2.98 6.63
N ALA A 54 -9.40 3.85 6.69
CA ALA A 54 -9.25 5.32 6.71
C ALA A 54 -8.23 5.87 5.69
N GLY A 55 -8.56 5.77 4.40
CA GLY A 55 -7.72 6.32 3.33
C GLY A 55 -8.45 6.42 1.99
N PRO A 56 -7.82 7.02 0.97
CA PRO A 56 -8.51 7.38 -0.27
C PRO A 56 -8.80 6.15 -1.12
N SER A 57 -9.99 6.13 -1.74
CA SER A 57 -10.40 5.06 -2.65
C SER A 57 -9.51 4.96 -3.90
N TYR A 58 -9.55 3.80 -4.55
CA TYR A 58 -8.87 3.59 -5.83
C TYR A 58 -9.25 4.70 -6.81
N TYR A 59 -8.26 5.23 -7.53
CA TYR A 59 -8.45 6.26 -8.56
C TYR A 59 -8.95 7.63 -8.05
N CYS A 60 -9.07 7.84 -6.74
CA CYS A 60 -9.58 9.10 -6.17
C CYS A 60 -8.82 10.35 -6.63
N ALA A 61 -7.49 10.26 -6.74
CA ALA A 61 -6.61 11.35 -7.13
C ALA A 61 -6.30 11.40 -8.65
N GLN A 62 -7.03 10.62 -9.46
CA GLN A 62 -6.82 10.52 -10.90
C GLN A 62 -6.80 11.91 -11.54
N GLY A 63 -5.70 12.27 -12.19
CA GLY A 63 -5.57 13.53 -12.94
C GLY A 63 -5.55 14.80 -12.09
N ASN A 64 -5.84 14.73 -10.78
CA ASN A 64 -5.78 15.86 -9.87
C ASN A 64 -5.65 15.39 -8.42
N THR A 65 -4.53 15.73 -7.77
CA THR A 65 -4.28 15.39 -6.36
C THR A 65 -5.17 16.15 -5.39
N MET A 66 -5.68 17.32 -5.78
CA MET A 66 -6.60 18.12 -4.95
C MET A 66 -7.97 17.45 -4.77
N SER A 67 -8.33 16.50 -5.64
CA SER A 67 -9.57 15.72 -5.53
C SER A 67 -9.66 14.96 -4.21
N VAL A 68 -8.52 14.55 -3.64
CA VAL A 68 -8.45 13.84 -2.34
C VAL A 68 -9.02 14.70 -1.21
N LEU A 69 -8.85 16.03 -1.25
CA LEU A 69 -9.29 16.92 -0.17
C LEU A 69 -10.81 17.17 -0.16
N GLY A 70 -11.51 16.94 -1.27
CA GLY A 70 -12.91 17.34 -1.43
C GLY A 70 -13.88 16.24 -1.82
N ALA A 71 -13.41 15.15 -2.42
CA ALA A 71 -14.29 14.13 -3.01
C ALA A 71 -14.14 12.73 -2.39
N CYS A 72 -12.98 12.40 -1.82
CA CYS A 72 -12.73 11.05 -1.31
C CYS A 72 -11.80 11.02 -0.08
N ALA A 73 -12.13 11.89 0.87
CA ALA A 73 -11.63 11.88 2.26
C ALA A 73 -12.23 10.70 3.05
#